data_AF-A0A9W7J0J4-F1
#
_entry.id   AF-A0A9W7J0J4-F1
#
_cell.length_a   1.000
_cell.length_b   1.000
_cell.length_c   1.000
_cell.angle_alpha   90.00
_cell.angle_beta   90.00
_cell.angle_gamma   90.00
#
_symmetry.space_group_name_H-M   'P 1'
#
loop_
_entity.id
_entity.type
_entity.pdbx_description
1 polymer ?
#
loop_
_entity_poly.entity_id
_entity_poly.type
_entity_poly.pdbx_seq_one_letter_code
_entity_poly.pdbx_strand_id
1 'polypeptide(L)'
;MRSQMFRSASRAARSLLSSSKSSRFYSEGRAVAAAAAVSLSGKVPLLASAYGSTASRAWLSGVLALPMTAYMLQEQEVHAAEMERTFIAIKPDGVQRGLISEIVSRFERKGFKLVAIKLVVPSKEFAQKHYDDLKERPFFNGLTEFLSSGPVLAMVWEGEGVIKYGRKLIGATDPQKSEPGTIRGDLAVVVGRNIIHGSDGPETAKNEINLWFKPQELVSYTSNAEKWVYGDN
;
A
#
# COMPACT_ATOMS: atom_id res chain seq x y z
N MET A 1 -15.55 -28.58 -56.73
CA MET A 1 -14.25 -28.31 -56.08
C MET A 1 -14.18 -29.12 -54.79
N ARG A 2 -13.01 -29.70 -54.50
CA ARG A 2 -12.60 -30.60 -53.38
C ARG A 2 -13.27 -30.25 -52.02
N SER A 3 -13.52 -31.14 -51.07
CA SER A 3 -12.70 -32.26 -50.57
C SER A 3 -13.48 -33.22 -49.63
N GLN A 4 -12.93 -34.43 -49.50
CA GLN A 4 -13.17 -35.52 -48.54
C GLN A 4 -13.16 -35.05 -47.07
N MET A 5 -13.72 -35.72 -46.04
CA MET A 5 -13.35 -37.06 -45.54
C MET A 5 -14.39 -37.60 -44.53
N PHE A 6 -14.54 -38.93 -44.50
CA PHE A 6 -15.36 -39.71 -43.55
C PHE A 6 -14.55 -40.15 -42.30
N ARG A 7 -15.26 -40.18 -41.16
CA ARG A 7 -15.23 -41.08 -39.99
C ARG A 7 -13.95 -41.90 -39.66
N SER A 8 -13.52 -41.89 -38.40
CA SER A 8 -13.84 -42.94 -37.39
C SER A 8 -13.04 -42.80 -36.09
N ALA A 9 -13.66 -43.25 -35.00
CA ALA A 9 -13.22 -43.27 -33.60
C ALA A 9 -12.25 -44.41 -33.26
N SER A 10 -11.44 -44.27 -32.19
CA SER A 10 -11.53 -45.09 -30.96
C SER A 10 -10.28 -45.04 -30.05
N ARG A 11 -10.57 -44.86 -28.75
CA ARG A 11 -10.09 -45.58 -27.55
C ARG A 11 -8.60 -45.65 -27.17
N ALA A 12 -8.34 -45.03 -26.00
CA ALA A 12 -7.83 -45.62 -24.75
C ALA A 12 -6.37 -46.12 -24.66
N ALA A 13 -5.65 -45.59 -23.65
CA ALA A 13 -4.71 -46.34 -22.82
C ALA A 13 -4.64 -45.73 -21.40
N ARG A 14 -4.54 -46.58 -20.38
CA ARG A 14 -4.59 -46.30 -18.95
C ARG A 14 -3.19 -46.35 -18.31
N SER A 15 -3.01 -45.57 -17.23
CA SER A 15 -2.48 -45.96 -15.90
C SER A 15 -0.98 -46.21 -15.63
N LEU A 16 -0.63 -45.95 -14.34
CA LEU A 16 0.53 -46.34 -13.50
C LEU A 16 1.65 -45.27 -13.45
N LEU A 17 2.10 -44.68 -12.33
CA LEU A 17 2.41 -45.12 -10.94
C LEU A 17 2.22 -43.91 -9.97
N SER A 18 1.57 -43.98 -8.80
CA SER A 18 1.97 -44.51 -7.47
C SER A 18 3.13 -43.80 -6.73
N SER A 19 2.76 -43.06 -5.67
CA SER A 19 3.33 -42.97 -4.30
C SER A 19 4.80 -42.57 -4.03
N SER A 20 5.02 -41.61 -3.11
CA SER A 20 5.71 -41.86 -1.81
C SER A 20 6.06 -40.57 -1.01
N LYS A 21 5.52 -40.48 0.22
CA LYS A 21 6.10 -40.02 1.53
C LYS A 21 6.68 -38.60 1.61
N SER A 22 6.10 -37.69 2.41
CA SER A 22 6.25 -37.55 3.87
C SER A 22 7.70 -37.40 4.35
N SER A 23 8.03 -36.19 4.81
CA SER A 23 8.94 -35.99 5.95
C SER A 23 8.59 -34.69 6.68
N ARG A 24 7.95 -34.84 7.85
CA ARG A 24 8.04 -33.87 8.95
C ARG A 24 9.47 -33.90 9.47
N PHE A 25 10.09 -32.75 9.68
CA PHE A 25 11.22 -32.62 10.59
C PHE A 25 10.97 -31.42 11.50
N TYR A 26 10.79 -31.72 12.78
CA TYR A 26 11.01 -30.79 13.89
C TYR A 26 12.53 -30.61 14.05
N SER A 27 12.95 -29.37 14.28
CA SER A 27 14.18 -29.09 15.04
C SER A 27 14.01 -27.72 15.68
N GLU A 28 13.77 -27.73 16.99
CA GLU A 28 14.07 -26.61 17.86
C GLU A 28 15.55 -26.24 17.74
N GLY A 29 15.86 -24.96 17.88
CA GLY A 29 17.23 -24.46 17.84
C GLY A 29 17.27 -22.98 18.17
N ARG A 30 17.29 -22.67 19.47
CA ARG A 30 17.71 -21.36 19.99
C ARG A 30 19.10 -21.04 19.42
N ALA A 31 19.23 -19.92 18.72
CA ALA A 31 20.52 -19.35 18.37
C ALA A 31 20.58 -17.91 18.90
N VAL A 32 21.44 -17.73 19.90
CA VAL A 32 21.83 -16.46 20.49
C VAL A 32 22.74 -15.76 19.48
N ALA A 33 22.33 -14.61 18.95
CA ALA A 33 23.15 -13.82 18.03
C ALA A 33 24.13 -12.94 18.82
N ALA A 34 25.40 -13.34 18.83
CA ALA A 34 26.52 -12.51 19.27
C ALA A 34 26.87 -11.51 18.16
N ALA A 35 26.90 -10.22 18.51
CA ALA A 35 27.32 -9.14 17.61
C ALA A 35 28.85 -9.13 17.48
N ALA A 36 29.36 -9.33 16.27
CA ALA A 36 30.78 -9.16 15.95
C ALA A 36 31.03 -7.71 15.50
N ALA A 37 31.88 -6.99 16.23
CA ALA A 37 32.37 -5.67 15.85
C ALA A 37 33.54 -5.81 14.86
N VAL A 38 33.39 -5.23 13.66
CA VAL A 38 34.46 -5.16 12.65
C VAL A 38 35.30 -3.91 12.91
N SER A 39 36.58 -4.09 13.21
CA SER A 39 37.58 -3.01 13.28
C SER A 39 38.17 -2.77 11.89
N LEU A 40 37.97 -1.57 11.34
CA LEU A 40 38.62 -1.14 10.09
C LEU A 40 39.94 -0.45 10.43
N SER A 41 41.05 -1.17 10.26
CA SER A 41 42.40 -0.60 10.27
C SER A 41 42.77 -0.07 8.88
N GLY A 42 42.52 1.21 8.61
CA GLY A 42 42.97 1.89 7.40
C GLY A 42 44.28 2.64 7.65
N LYS A 43 45.37 2.24 6.98
CA LYS A 43 46.66 2.93 6.96
C LYS A 43 46.57 4.20 6.11
N VAL A 44 47.02 5.34 6.62
CA VAL A 44 47.21 6.60 5.88
C VAL A 44 48.72 6.80 5.63
N PRO A 45 49.18 7.17 4.43
CA PRO A 45 50.61 7.42 4.19
C PRO A 45 51.03 8.80 4.70
N LEU A 46 52.21 8.81 5.30
CA LEU A 46 52.89 9.95 5.90
C LEU A 46 53.67 10.73 4.83
N LEU A 47 53.40 12.03 4.66
CA LEU A 47 54.32 12.97 4.02
C LEU A 47 54.63 14.08 5.02
N ALA A 48 55.90 14.17 5.38
CA ALA A 48 56.44 15.15 6.31
C ALA A 48 56.71 16.49 5.62
N SER A 49 56.43 17.59 6.31
CA SER A 49 57.21 18.82 6.18
C SER A 49 57.15 19.59 7.50
N ALA A 50 58.33 20.03 7.94
CA ALA A 50 58.60 20.66 9.22
C ALA A 50 58.23 22.15 9.21
N TYR A 51 57.85 22.68 10.38
CA TYR A 51 58.43 23.87 11.04
C TYR A 51 57.49 24.38 12.14
N GLY A 52 58.06 24.84 13.26
CA GLY A 52 57.48 25.95 14.02
C GLY A 52 56.93 25.62 15.41
N SER A 53 57.49 26.31 16.39
CA SER A 53 57.34 26.20 17.84
C SER A 53 56.05 26.77 18.44
N THR A 54 55.93 26.55 19.77
CA THR A 54 55.27 27.34 20.83
C THR A 54 53.78 27.14 21.17
N ALA A 55 53.58 26.59 22.37
CA ALA A 55 52.72 27.06 23.47
C ALA A 55 51.17 27.14 23.34
N SER A 56 50.54 26.30 24.16
CA SER A 56 49.45 26.60 25.12
C SER A 56 47.96 26.50 24.71
N ARG A 57 47.19 25.96 25.69
CA ARG A 57 45.74 26.09 25.95
C ARG A 57 44.74 25.42 24.99
N ALA A 58 44.04 24.39 25.47
CA ALA A 58 42.73 24.54 26.13
C ALA A 58 42.03 23.18 26.22
N TRP A 59 41.49 22.88 27.40
CA TRP A 59 40.66 21.70 27.66
C TRP A 59 39.18 22.03 27.40
N LEU A 60 38.45 20.98 27.00
CA LEU A 60 37.00 20.79 27.01
C LEU A 60 36.16 21.46 25.90
N SER A 61 35.64 20.61 25.02
CA SER A 61 34.21 20.62 24.67
C SER A 61 33.79 19.19 24.37
N GLY A 62 33.26 18.52 25.39
CA GLY A 62 32.60 17.22 25.24
C GLY A 62 31.30 17.42 24.50
N VAL A 63 31.28 17.09 23.21
CA VAL A 63 30.02 16.92 22.47
C VAL A 63 29.46 15.57 22.91
N LEU A 64 28.38 15.61 23.69
CA LEU A 64 27.52 14.48 24.00
C LEU A 64 27.06 13.86 22.68
N ALA A 65 27.71 12.77 22.28
CA ALA A 65 27.18 11.89 21.24
C ALA A 65 25.96 11.19 21.84
N LEU A 66 24.78 11.79 21.66
CA LEU A 66 23.53 11.07 21.87
C LEU A 66 23.59 9.84 20.94
N PRO A 67 23.45 8.62 21.47
CA PRO A 67 23.58 7.43 20.65
C PRO A 67 22.42 7.44 19.66
N MET A 68 22.71 7.30 18.36
CA MET A 68 21.73 7.19 17.27
C MET A 68 20.60 6.20 17.57
N THR A 69 20.86 5.21 18.43
CA THR A 69 19.87 4.26 18.92
C THR A 69 18.72 4.91 19.67
N ALA A 70 18.94 5.98 20.43
CA ALA A 70 17.86 6.70 21.12
C ALA A 70 16.93 7.42 20.12
N TYR A 71 17.48 7.97 19.02
CA TYR A 71 16.69 8.59 17.96
C TYR A 71 15.92 7.54 17.14
N MET A 72 16.56 6.39 16.85
CA MET A 72 15.93 5.28 16.13
C MET A 72 14.84 4.58 16.95
N LEU A 73 15.01 4.47 18.27
CA LEU A 73 13.97 3.94 19.15
C LEU A 73 12.79 4.92 19.29
N GLN A 74 13.06 6.23 19.30
CA GLN A 74 12.00 7.23 19.38
C GLN A 74 11.15 7.28 18.10
N GLU A 75 11.72 7.09 16.90
CA GLU A 75 10.90 6.95 15.69
C GLU A 75 10.10 5.64 15.65
N GLN A 76 10.55 4.61 16.37
CA GLN A 76 9.89 3.31 16.40
C GLN A 76 8.76 3.24 17.46
N GLU A 77 8.86 3.98 18.56
CA GLU A 77 7.82 4.08 19.60
C GLU A 77 6.76 5.17 19.33
N VAL A 78 7.08 6.21 18.54
CA VAL A 78 6.12 7.30 18.23
C VAL A 78 5.08 6.89 17.18
N HIS A 79 5.29 5.78 16.48
CA HIS A 79 4.22 5.04 15.80
C HIS A 79 3.42 4.17 16.80
N ALA A 80 2.99 4.77 17.92
CA ALA A 80 1.76 4.29 18.54
C ALA A 80 0.72 4.21 17.42
N ALA A 81 0.06 3.04 17.28
CA ALA A 81 -0.84 2.70 16.20
C ALA A 81 -1.91 3.79 15.96
N GLU A 82 -1.58 4.81 15.18
CA GLU A 82 -2.53 5.85 14.86
C GLU A 82 -3.58 5.21 13.95
N MET A 83 -4.82 5.20 14.43
CA MET A 83 -5.96 4.75 13.65
C MET A 83 -6.24 5.79 12.55
N GLU A 84 -5.44 5.73 11.49
CA GLU A 84 -5.55 6.56 10.31
C GLU A 84 -6.84 6.26 9.54
N ARG A 85 -7.28 7.23 8.74
CA ARG A 85 -8.37 7.06 7.79
C ARG A 85 -7.92 7.42 6.38
N THR A 86 -8.39 6.68 5.39
CA THR A 86 -8.15 6.97 3.97
C THR A 86 -9.47 7.04 3.20
N PHE A 87 -9.51 7.91 2.19
CA PHE A 87 -10.61 7.95 1.23
C PHE A 87 -10.34 6.98 0.08
N ILE A 88 -11.31 6.11 -0.21
CA ILE A 88 -11.29 5.20 -1.35
C ILE A 88 -12.55 5.44 -2.18
N ALA A 89 -12.43 5.53 -3.50
CA ALA A 89 -13.57 5.61 -4.39
C ALA A 89 -13.50 4.59 -5.52
N ILE A 90 -14.57 3.81 -5.69
CA ILE A 90 -14.76 2.97 -6.87
C ILE A 90 -15.36 3.86 -7.97
N LYS A 91 -14.58 4.07 -9.03
CA LYS A 91 -14.91 4.95 -10.16
C LYS A 91 -16.07 4.37 -10.98
N PRO A 92 -16.68 5.14 -11.90
CA PRO A 92 -17.85 4.69 -12.66
C PRO A 92 -17.62 3.38 -13.42
N ASP A 93 -16.44 3.18 -13.99
CA ASP A 93 -16.06 1.93 -14.65
C ASP A 93 -15.99 0.73 -13.68
N GLY A 94 -15.53 0.92 -12.45
CA GLY A 94 -15.54 -0.13 -11.43
C GLY A 94 -16.96 -0.53 -11.00
N VAL A 95 -17.85 0.46 -10.83
CA VAL A 95 -19.26 0.23 -10.49
C VAL A 95 -20.00 -0.48 -11.63
N GLN A 96 -19.88 0.04 -12.85
CA GLN A 96 -20.56 -0.50 -14.04
C GLN A 96 -20.10 -1.94 -14.39
N ARG A 97 -18.91 -2.34 -13.95
CA ARG A 97 -18.38 -3.69 -14.12
C ARG A 97 -18.74 -4.64 -12.98
N GLY A 98 -19.53 -4.21 -12.00
CA GLY A 98 -19.95 -5.04 -10.87
C GLY A 98 -18.83 -5.40 -9.89
N LEU A 99 -17.79 -4.56 -9.77
CA LEU A 99 -16.59 -4.85 -8.97
C LEU A 99 -16.69 -4.37 -7.50
N ILE A 100 -17.87 -3.90 -7.07
CA ILE A 100 -18.06 -3.33 -5.72
C ILE A 100 -17.69 -4.34 -4.63
N SER A 101 -18.32 -5.52 -4.65
CA SER A 101 -18.11 -6.54 -3.62
C SER A 101 -16.67 -7.03 -3.60
N GLU A 102 -16.08 -7.27 -4.78
CA GLU A 102 -14.68 -7.69 -4.90
C GLU A 102 -13.75 -6.67 -4.25
N ILE A 103 -13.87 -5.38 -4.59
CA ILE A 103 -13.02 -4.32 -4.03
C ILE A 103 -13.22 -4.18 -2.52
N VAL A 104 -14.47 -4.08 -2.05
CA VAL A 104 -14.79 -3.95 -0.62
C VAL A 104 -14.20 -5.11 0.17
N SER A 105 -14.38 -6.35 -0.33
CA SER A 105 -13.88 -7.55 0.33
C SER A 105 -12.37 -7.54 0.54
N ARG A 106 -11.60 -6.88 -0.35
CA ARG A 106 -10.13 -6.82 -0.20
C ARG A 106 -9.69 -5.96 0.97
N PHE A 107 -10.43 -4.89 1.28
CA PHE A 107 -10.17 -4.06 2.45
C PHE A 107 -10.69 -4.73 3.73
N GLU A 108 -11.89 -5.32 3.70
CA GLU A 108 -12.44 -6.05 4.85
C GLU A 108 -11.56 -7.24 5.26
N ARG A 109 -11.20 -8.11 4.31
CA ARG A 109 -10.37 -9.30 4.58
C ARG A 109 -8.96 -8.96 5.05
N LYS A 110 -8.51 -7.72 4.82
CA LYS A 110 -7.22 -7.22 5.32
C LYS A 110 -7.30 -6.84 6.81
N GLY A 111 -8.50 -6.58 7.32
CA GLY A 111 -8.74 -6.15 8.71
C GLY A 111 -9.07 -4.66 8.86
N PHE A 112 -9.17 -3.90 7.77
CA PHE A 112 -9.56 -2.49 7.85
C PHE A 112 -11.05 -2.34 8.14
N LYS A 113 -11.40 -1.25 8.83
CA LYS A 113 -12.76 -0.97 9.29
C LYS A 113 -13.44 0.03 8.37
N LEU A 114 -14.63 -0.28 7.87
CA LEU A 114 -15.43 0.63 7.06
C LEU A 114 -16.17 1.63 7.95
N VAL A 115 -15.82 2.92 7.86
CA VAL A 115 -16.40 3.97 8.73
C VAL A 115 -17.31 4.95 8.00
N ALA A 116 -17.36 4.92 6.67
CA ALA A 116 -18.39 5.58 5.87
C ALA A 116 -18.49 4.94 4.48
N ILE A 117 -19.68 4.93 3.90
CA ILE A 117 -19.94 4.44 2.54
C ILE A 117 -21.15 5.14 1.93
N LYS A 118 -21.08 5.53 0.66
CA LYS A 118 -22.25 5.97 -0.13
C LYS A 118 -22.05 5.80 -1.63
N LEU A 119 -23.16 5.52 -2.32
CA LEU A 119 -23.22 5.49 -3.78
C LEU A 119 -23.80 6.82 -4.27
N VAL A 120 -23.04 7.56 -5.08
CA VAL A 120 -23.43 8.90 -5.56
C VAL A 120 -23.04 9.08 -7.03
N VAL A 121 -23.75 9.94 -7.74
CA VAL A 121 -23.30 10.45 -9.04
C VAL A 121 -22.75 11.86 -8.81
N PRO A 122 -21.42 12.07 -8.77
CA PRO A 122 -20.87 13.38 -8.50
C PRO A 122 -21.14 14.34 -9.67
N SER A 123 -21.42 15.61 -9.37
CA SER A 123 -21.49 16.63 -10.42
C SER A 123 -20.11 16.90 -11.01
N LYS A 124 -20.05 17.49 -12.20
CA LYS A 124 -18.79 17.86 -12.83
C LYS A 124 -18.01 18.88 -12.00
N GLU A 125 -18.70 19.85 -11.41
CA GLU A 125 -18.10 20.86 -10.52
C GLU A 125 -17.52 20.21 -9.26
N PHE A 126 -18.19 19.19 -8.74
CA PHE A 126 -17.67 18.41 -7.61
C PHE A 126 -16.42 17.60 -8.01
N ALA A 127 -16.44 16.96 -9.18
CA ALA A 127 -15.28 16.25 -9.72
C ALA A 127 -14.07 17.19 -9.95
N GLN A 128 -14.31 18.41 -10.40
CA GLN A 128 -13.27 19.45 -10.54
C GLN A 128 -12.65 19.81 -9.20
N LYS A 129 -13.46 20.00 -8.15
CA LYS A 129 -12.95 20.25 -6.78
C LYS A 129 -12.10 19.09 -6.26
N HIS A 130 -12.50 17.85 -6.53
CA HIS A 130 -11.73 16.67 -6.13
C HIS A 130 -10.36 16.59 -6.82
N TYR A 131 -10.27 17.06 -8.07
CA TYR A 131 -9.02 17.05 -8.85
C TYR A 131 -8.36 18.43 -8.99
N ASP A 132 -8.58 19.37 -8.08
CA ASP A 132 -8.10 20.76 -8.23
C ASP A 132 -6.57 20.84 -8.42
N ASP A 133 -5.81 19.96 -7.74
CA ASP A 133 -4.35 19.86 -7.88
C ASP A 133 -3.89 19.48 -9.30
N LEU A 134 -4.81 18.96 -10.13
CA LEU A 134 -4.57 18.53 -11.50
C LEU A 134 -5.15 19.49 -12.55
N LYS A 135 -5.68 20.65 -12.17
CA LYS A 135 -6.38 21.58 -13.09
C LYS A 135 -5.56 22.02 -14.30
N GLU A 136 -4.24 22.16 -14.14
CA GLU A 136 -3.32 22.55 -15.21
C GLU A 136 -2.89 21.38 -16.11
N ARG A 137 -3.35 20.15 -15.81
CA ARG A 137 -2.96 18.94 -16.57
C ARG A 137 -3.87 18.79 -17.80
N PRO A 138 -3.32 18.38 -18.95
CA PRO A 138 -4.08 18.31 -20.21
C PRO A 138 -5.26 17.32 -20.16
N PHE A 139 -5.24 16.36 -19.22
CA PHE A 139 -6.28 15.36 -19.05
C PHE A 139 -7.35 15.74 -18.01
N PHE A 140 -7.27 16.91 -17.37
CA PHE A 140 -8.18 17.33 -16.30
C PHE A 140 -9.66 17.30 -16.71
N ASN A 141 -9.98 17.89 -17.87
CA ASN A 141 -11.36 17.91 -18.37
C ASN A 141 -11.90 16.50 -18.64
N GLY A 142 -11.09 15.63 -19.25
CA GLY A 142 -11.49 14.24 -19.48
C GLY A 142 -11.67 13.45 -18.18
N LEU A 143 -10.83 13.71 -17.19
CA LEU A 143 -10.87 13.06 -15.87
C LEU A 143 -12.12 13.45 -15.08
N THR A 144 -12.45 14.75 -15.07
CA THR A 144 -13.63 15.28 -14.38
C THR A 144 -14.93 14.84 -15.05
N GLU A 145 -15.00 14.90 -16.38
CA GLU A 145 -16.13 14.39 -17.18
C GLU A 145 -16.35 12.90 -16.92
N PHE A 146 -15.26 12.12 -16.89
CA PHE A 146 -15.33 10.70 -16.62
C PHE A 146 -15.86 10.41 -15.20
N LEU A 147 -15.34 11.08 -14.18
CA LEU A 147 -15.78 10.85 -12.81
C LEU A 147 -17.27 11.20 -12.62
N SER A 148 -17.77 12.25 -13.29
CA SER A 148 -19.17 12.66 -13.26
C SER A 148 -20.10 11.88 -14.20
N SER A 149 -19.57 10.95 -15.02
CA SER A 149 -20.35 10.24 -16.04
C SER A 149 -21.27 9.13 -15.49
N GLY A 150 -21.15 8.77 -14.20
CA GLY A 150 -21.91 7.68 -13.63
C GLY A 150 -21.72 7.52 -12.12
N PRO A 151 -22.30 6.46 -11.53
CA PRO A 151 -22.24 6.23 -10.09
C PRO A 151 -20.83 5.89 -9.62
N VAL A 152 -20.45 6.47 -8.48
CA VAL A 152 -19.20 6.26 -7.75
C VAL A 152 -19.54 5.76 -6.35
N LEU A 153 -18.87 4.70 -5.92
CA LEU A 153 -18.95 4.26 -4.52
C LEU A 153 -17.83 4.93 -3.73
N ALA A 154 -18.17 5.93 -2.94
CA ALA A 154 -17.27 6.61 -2.03
C ALA A 154 -17.22 5.87 -0.69
N MET A 155 -16.03 5.69 -0.13
CA MET A 155 -15.80 4.97 1.12
C MET A 155 -14.72 5.65 1.96
N VAL A 156 -14.81 5.48 3.28
CA VAL A 156 -13.74 5.81 4.23
C VAL A 156 -13.37 4.55 5.00
N TRP A 157 -12.09 4.18 4.94
CA TRP A 157 -11.53 3.03 5.65
C TRP A 157 -10.61 3.51 6.77
N GLU A 158 -10.70 2.86 7.92
CA GLU A 158 -9.93 3.15 9.13
C GLU A 158 -9.02 1.96 9.50
N GLY A 159 -7.80 2.27 9.94
CA GLY A 159 -6.87 1.32 10.52
C GLY A 159 -5.42 1.81 10.43
N GLU A 160 -4.54 1.16 11.20
CA GLU A 160 -3.11 1.51 11.21
C GLU A 160 -2.48 1.37 9.81
N GLY A 161 -1.84 2.44 9.33
CA GLY A 161 -1.17 2.47 8.03
C GLY A 161 -2.10 2.33 6.82
N VAL A 162 -3.41 2.54 6.99
CA VAL A 162 -4.43 2.27 5.97
C VAL A 162 -4.23 3.06 4.69
N ILE A 163 -3.69 4.28 4.75
CA ILE A 163 -3.41 5.10 3.56
C ILE A 163 -2.35 4.41 2.70
N LYS A 164 -1.20 4.08 3.32
CA LYS A 164 -0.07 3.43 2.65
C LYS A 164 -0.44 2.04 2.16
N TYR A 165 -1.10 1.23 2.98
CA TYR A 165 -1.53 -0.12 2.60
C TYR A 165 -2.66 -0.12 1.58
N GLY A 166 -3.59 0.82 1.65
CA GLY A 166 -4.65 1.01 0.67
C GLY A 166 -4.06 1.25 -0.72
N ARG A 167 -3.05 2.11 -0.84
CA ARG A 167 -2.32 2.30 -2.10
C ARG A 167 -1.58 1.05 -2.59
N LYS A 168 -0.94 0.30 -1.69
CA LYS A 168 -0.31 -0.98 -2.04
C LYS A 168 -1.33 -1.98 -2.57
N LEU A 169 -2.49 -2.06 -1.93
CA LEU A 169 -3.60 -2.95 -2.32
C LEU A 169 -4.20 -2.54 -3.67
N ILE A 170 -4.31 -1.25 -3.93
CA ILE A 170 -4.79 -0.70 -5.20
C ILE A 170 -3.87 -1.05 -6.37
N GLY A 171 -2.56 -0.90 -6.20
CA GLY A 171 -1.57 -1.04 -7.27
C GLY A 171 -1.21 0.29 -7.93
N ALA A 172 -0.30 0.25 -8.90
CA ALA A 172 0.19 1.42 -9.62
C ALA A 172 -0.92 2.18 -10.37
N THR A 173 -0.71 3.45 -10.68
CA THR A 173 -1.70 4.27 -11.42
C THR A 173 -2.02 3.69 -12.80
N ASP A 174 -1.00 3.17 -13.48
CA ASP A 174 -1.12 2.42 -14.72
C ASP A 174 -1.33 0.92 -14.37
N PRO A 175 -2.48 0.33 -14.72
CA PRO A 175 -2.74 -1.09 -14.47
C PRO A 175 -1.68 -2.03 -15.06
N GLN A 176 -1.09 -1.68 -16.19
CA GLN A 176 -0.03 -2.49 -16.83
C GLN A 176 1.28 -2.53 -16.02
N LYS A 177 1.42 -1.64 -15.03
CA LYS A 177 2.53 -1.58 -14.08
C LYS A 177 2.12 -2.04 -12.69
N SER A 178 0.92 -2.59 -12.54
CA SER A 178 0.41 -3.11 -11.28
C SER A 178 0.65 -4.60 -11.21
N GLU A 179 1.20 -5.06 -10.09
CA GLU A 179 1.47 -6.48 -9.88
C GLU A 179 0.16 -7.28 -9.74
N PRO A 180 0.13 -8.54 -10.22
CA PRO A 180 -0.96 -9.48 -9.92
C PRO A 180 -1.22 -9.58 -8.41
N GLY A 181 -2.49 -9.67 -8.03
CA GLY A 181 -2.96 -9.62 -6.64
C GLY A 181 -3.32 -8.22 -6.14
N THR A 182 -2.89 -7.15 -6.84
CA THR A 182 -3.40 -5.80 -6.61
C THR A 182 -4.73 -5.60 -7.33
N ILE A 183 -5.56 -4.66 -6.86
CA ILE A 183 -6.88 -4.38 -7.45
C ILE A 183 -6.75 -4.04 -8.94
N ARG A 184 -5.83 -3.14 -9.30
CA ARG A 184 -5.63 -2.75 -10.70
C ARG A 184 -4.95 -3.83 -11.53
N GLY A 185 -4.00 -4.55 -10.96
CA GLY A 185 -3.34 -5.67 -11.66
C GLY A 185 -4.32 -6.78 -12.03
N ASP A 186 -5.27 -7.07 -11.15
CA ASP A 186 -6.26 -8.13 -11.40
C ASP A 186 -7.44 -7.66 -12.25
N LEU A 187 -7.86 -6.40 -12.09
CA LEU A 187 -9.18 -5.96 -12.53
C LEU A 187 -9.16 -4.78 -13.51
N ALA A 188 -8.01 -4.25 -13.93
CA ALA A 188 -7.93 -3.16 -14.90
C ALA A 188 -6.86 -3.40 -15.97
N VAL A 189 -7.01 -2.74 -17.12
CA VAL A 189 -6.11 -2.93 -18.28
C VAL A 189 -5.37 -1.66 -18.65
N VAL A 190 -6.02 -0.49 -18.60
CA VAL A 190 -5.47 0.78 -19.08
C VAL A 190 -5.68 1.92 -18.09
N VAL A 191 -4.79 2.91 -18.10
CA VAL A 191 -4.76 4.02 -17.13
C VAL A 191 -6.06 4.82 -17.07
N GLY A 192 -6.73 5.05 -18.20
CA GLY A 192 -7.99 5.81 -18.26
C GLY A 192 -9.20 5.07 -17.66
N ARG A 193 -9.08 3.77 -17.39
CA ARG A 193 -10.12 2.90 -16.83
C ARG A 193 -9.52 2.02 -15.72
N ASN A 194 -8.90 2.70 -14.76
CA ASN A 194 -8.19 2.07 -13.64
C ASN A 194 -9.05 1.89 -12.38
N ILE A 195 -10.38 1.90 -12.53
CA ILE A 195 -11.46 1.44 -11.63
C ILE A 195 -11.57 2.01 -10.22
N ILE A 196 -10.49 2.49 -9.61
CA ILE A 196 -10.45 2.86 -8.20
C ILE A 196 -9.51 4.05 -7.98
N HIS A 197 -9.82 4.86 -6.98
CA HIS A 197 -9.02 5.95 -6.42
C HIS A 197 -8.75 5.67 -4.94
N GLY A 198 -7.61 6.14 -4.44
CA GLY A 198 -7.29 6.14 -3.03
C GLY A 198 -6.32 7.28 -2.70
N SER A 199 -6.47 7.91 -1.55
CA SER A 199 -5.63 9.02 -1.11
C SER A 199 -4.15 8.66 -1.10
N ASP A 200 -3.28 9.63 -1.42
CA ASP A 200 -1.84 9.41 -1.55
C ASP A 200 -1.00 9.79 -0.33
N GLY A 201 -1.59 10.51 0.62
CA GLY A 201 -0.99 10.86 1.91
C GLY A 201 -2.02 11.31 2.95
N PRO A 202 -1.58 11.56 4.19
CA PRO A 202 -2.47 11.95 5.31
C PRO A 202 -3.28 13.23 5.05
N GLU A 203 -2.63 14.28 4.55
CA GLU A 203 -3.31 15.56 4.27
C GLU A 203 -4.32 15.42 3.13
N THR A 204 -3.95 14.74 2.04
CA THR A 204 -4.86 14.43 0.94
C THR A 204 -6.05 13.62 1.42
N ALA A 205 -5.82 12.60 2.27
CA ALA A 205 -6.89 11.79 2.83
C ALA A 205 -7.87 12.62 3.65
N LYS A 206 -7.37 13.49 4.54
CA LYS A 206 -8.21 14.40 5.33
C LYS A 206 -9.04 15.34 4.45
N ASN A 207 -8.42 15.93 3.43
CA ASN A 207 -9.09 16.85 2.49
C ASN A 207 -10.16 16.13 1.68
N GLU A 208 -9.85 14.95 1.15
CA GLU A 208 -10.80 14.13 0.39
C GLU A 208 -11.97 13.66 1.27
N ILE A 209 -11.71 13.16 2.47
CA ILE A 209 -12.77 12.75 3.41
C ILE A 209 -13.71 13.92 3.68
N ASN A 210 -13.18 15.10 3.99
CA ASN A 210 -13.98 16.30 4.27
C ASN A 210 -14.76 16.81 3.03
N LEU A 211 -14.20 16.63 1.83
CA LEU A 211 -14.89 16.99 0.59
C LEU A 211 -16.06 16.04 0.30
N TRP A 212 -15.86 14.73 0.50
CA TRP A 212 -16.84 13.71 0.13
C TRP A 212 -17.86 13.42 1.21
N PHE A 213 -17.55 13.59 2.50
CA PHE A 213 -18.42 13.22 3.60
C PHE A 213 -18.59 14.35 4.62
N LYS A 214 -19.82 14.53 5.09
CA LYS A 214 -20.14 15.34 6.26
C LYS A 214 -19.76 14.56 7.52
N PRO A 215 -19.39 15.23 8.63
CA PRO A 215 -19.02 14.55 9.88
C PRO A 215 -20.04 13.52 10.38
N GLN A 216 -21.34 13.74 10.14
CA GLN A 216 -22.42 12.86 10.59
C GLN A 216 -22.55 11.58 9.73
N GLU A 217 -21.94 11.54 8.55
CA GLU A 217 -21.90 10.35 7.69
C GLU A 217 -20.80 9.37 8.12
N LEU A 218 -19.87 9.79 8.99
CA LEU A 218 -18.82 8.94 9.54
C LEU A 218 -19.30 8.29 10.84
N VAL A 219 -19.20 6.96 10.92
CA VAL A 219 -19.54 6.20 12.12
C VAL A 219 -18.30 5.89 12.96
N SER A 220 -18.48 5.83 14.27
CA SER A 220 -17.46 5.36 15.21
C SER A 220 -17.98 4.12 15.92
N TYR A 221 -17.23 3.03 15.82
CA TYR A 221 -17.53 1.76 16.49
C TYR A 221 -16.23 0.94 16.66
N THR A 222 -16.23 0.05 17.64
CA THR A 222 -15.15 -0.92 17.85
C THR A 222 -15.50 -2.22 17.14
N SER A 223 -14.58 -2.71 16.30
CA SER A 223 -14.80 -4.01 15.63
C SER A 223 -14.55 -5.15 16.62
N ASN A 224 -15.38 -6.19 16.62
CA ASN A 224 -15.11 -7.39 17.43
C ASN A 224 -13.79 -8.08 17.03
N ALA A 225 -13.36 -7.91 15.77
CA ALA A 225 -12.09 -8.44 15.27
C ALA A 225 -10.87 -7.61 15.71
N GLU A 226 -11.07 -6.39 16.22
CA GLU A 226 -9.98 -5.44 16.52
C GLU A 226 -8.93 -6.04 17.48
N LYS A 227 -9.37 -6.76 18.51
CA LYS A 227 -8.50 -7.47 19.46
C LYS A 227 -7.63 -8.57 18.83
N TRP A 228 -8.03 -9.11 17.69
CA TRP A 228 -7.27 -10.15 16.97
C TRP A 228 -6.43 -9.58 15.83
N VAL A 229 -6.73 -8.36 15.38
CA VAL A 229 -6.00 -7.67 14.30
C VAL A 229 -4.85 -6.84 14.88
N TYR A 230 -5.07 -6.17 16.01
CA TYR A 230 -4.13 -5.23 16.63
C TYR A 230 -3.73 -5.60 18.07
N GLY A 231 -4.26 -6.68 18.64
CA GLY A 231 -3.96 -7.05 20.03
C GLY A 231 -2.51 -7.47 20.22
N ASP A 232 -1.97 -7.18 21.41
CA ASP A 232 -0.68 -7.69 21.86
C ASP A 232 -0.81 -9.18 22.24
N ASN A 233 0.27 -9.94 22.04
CA ASN A 233 0.35 -11.37 22.38
C ASN A 233 0.62 -11.61 23.88
#